data_AF-A0A1I7Z433-F1
#
_entry.id   AF-A0A1I7Z433-F1
#
_cell.length_a   1.000
_cell.length_b   1.000
_cell.length_c   1.000
_cell.angle_alpha   90.00
_cell.angle_beta   90.00
_cell.angle_gamma   90.00
#
_symmetry.space_group_name_H-M   'P 1'
#
loop_
_entity.id
_entity.type
_entity.pdbx_description
1 polymer ?
#
loop_
_entity_poly.entity_id
_entity_poly.type
_entity_poly.pdbx_seq_one_letter_code
_entity_poly.pdbx_strand_id
1 'polypeptide(L)'
;MSGNHHGTVPMWFLTITALLSLSLQVRAELRTIRCYSCTTMDADRLLEDVQDPNWRQWLDNVRFVPNTKACNDDFVQAHAIRSGVRSQECENGVCMKMWFKEKNGNSQVWRSCIPKSQEQIRSDCTRISSSQGDMEVCTCDGNLCNFSSRPSLGAFVSITAVLSLFRLL
;
A
#
# COMPACT_ATOMS: atom_id res chain seq x y z
N MET A 1 12.56 -71.12 -9.16
CA MET A 1 11.61 -70.58 -10.15
C MET A 1 10.91 -69.39 -9.53
N SER A 2 10.90 -68.29 -10.27
CA SER A 2 10.57 -66.93 -9.85
C SER A 2 9.07 -66.72 -9.66
N GLY A 3 8.66 -66.06 -8.57
CA GLY A 3 7.28 -65.63 -8.33
C GLY A 3 7.22 -64.11 -8.18
N ASN A 4 6.98 -63.41 -9.29
CA ASN A 4 6.70 -61.98 -9.33
C ASN A 4 5.32 -61.71 -8.73
N HIS A 5 5.26 -61.01 -7.58
CA HIS A 5 4.04 -60.39 -7.10
C HIS A 5 3.91 -58.97 -7.69
N HIS A 6 3.05 -58.84 -8.70
CA HIS A 6 2.50 -57.56 -9.12
C HIS A 6 1.55 -57.04 -8.02
N GLY A 7 2.01 -56.07 -7.24
CA GLY A 7 1.15 -55.28 -6.36
C GLY A 7 0.36 -54.27 -7.18
N THR A 8 -0.92 -54.56 -7.43
CA THR A 8 -1.88 -53.59 -7.96
C THR A 8 -2.17 -52.50 -6.92
N VAL A 9 -1.77 -51.27 -7.23
CA VAL A 9 -2.10 -50.09 -6.41
C VAL A 9 -3.60 -49.79 -6.59
N PRO A 10 -4.40 -49.70 -5.51
CA PRO A 10 -5.84 -49.48 -5.61
C PRO A 10 -6.17 -48.12 -6.23
N MET A 11 -7.03 -48.14 -7.26
CA MET A 11 -7.44 -47.01 -8.11
C MET A 11 -8.00 -45.78 -7.36
N TRP A 12 -8.40 -45.95 -6.10
CA TRP A 12 -8.92 -44.89 -5.22
C TRP A 12 -7.82 -43.95 -4.67
N PHE A 13 -6.56 -44.39 -4.66
CA PHE A 13 -5.43 -43.53 -4.25
C PHE A 13 -5.14 -42.43 -5.28
N LEU A 14 -5.36 -42.70 -6.57
CA LEU A 14 -5.12 -41.73 -7.65
C LEU A 14 -6.15 -40.59 -7.68
N THR A 15 -7.39 -40.86 -7.26
CA THR A 15 -8.46 -39.85 -7.21
C THR A 15 -8.29 -38.85 -6.07
N ILE A 16 -7.71 -39.24 -4.93
CA ILE A 16 -7.50 -38.34 -3.79
C ILE A 16 -6.33 -37.39 -4.05
N THR A 17 -5.26 -37.86 -4.72
CA THR A 17 -4.15 -36.98 -5.12
C THR A 17 -4.55 -35.96 -6.19
N ALA A 18 -5.43 -36.34 -7.13
CA ALA A 18 -5.92 -35.40 -8.14
C ALA A 18 -6.79 -34.28 -7.54
N LEU A 19 -7.64 -34.60 -6.56
CA LEU A 19 -8.48 -33.60 -5.87
C LEU A 19 -7.68 -32.69 -4.91
N LEU A 20 -6.62 -33.19 -4.27
CA LEU A 20 -5.72 -32.32 -3.49
C LEU A 20 -4.90 -31.38 -4.38
N SER A 21 -4.58 -31.79 -5.61
CA SER A 21 -3.82 -30.95 -6.56
C SER A 21 -4.66 -29.79 -7.11
N LEU A 22 -5.99 -29.91 -7.12
CA LEU A 22 -6.92 -28.85 -7.53
C LEU A 22 -7.19 -27.78 -6.45
N SER A 23 -6.71 -27.99 -5.22
CA SER A 23 -6.97 -27.09 -4.09
C SER A 23 -5.84 -26.08 -3.80
N LEU A 24 -4.74 -26.10 -4.58
CA LEU A 24 -3.61 -25.18 -4.42
C LEU A 24 -3.36 -24.29 -5.65
N GLN A 25 -4.40 -23.90 -6.38
CA GLN A 25 -4.37 -22.66 -7.17
C GLN A 25 -5.03 -21.55 -6.34
N VAL A 26 -4.41 -21.19 -5.21
CA VAL A 26 -4.53 -19.80 -4.75
C VAL A 26 -3.81 -18.98 -5.81
N ARG A 27 -4.56 -18.54 -6.82
CA ARG A 27 -4.12 -17.42 -7.64
C ARG A 27 -3.88 -16.30 -6.64
N ALA A 28 -2.62 -16.01 -6.35
CA ALA A 28 -2.24 -14.66 -5.99
C ALA A 28 -2.69 -13.80 -7.18
N GLU A 29 -3.93 -13.31 -7.12
CA GLU A 29 -4.42 -12.32 -8.06
C GLU A 29 -3.49 -11.12 -7.89
N LEU A 30 -2.57 -10.93 -8.84
CA LEU A 30 -1.78 -9.70 -8.90
C LEU A 30 -2.78 -8.55 -9.06
N ARG A 31 -3.07 -7.86 -7.95
CA ARG A 31 -3.97 -6.71 -7.96
C ARG A 31 -3.16 -5.49 -8.35
N THR A 32 -3.44 -4.96 -9.53
CA THR A 32 -2.90 -3.66 -9.96
C THR A 32 -3.78 -2.56 -9.40
N ILE A 33 -3.19 -1.68 -8.59
CA ILE A 33 -3.85 -0.47 -8.09
C ILE A 33 -3.34 0.76 -8.83
N ARG A 34 -4.12 1.84 -8.85
CA ARG A 34 -3.65 3.16 -9.30
C ARG A 34 -3.40 4.08 -8.12
N CYS A 35 -2.32 4.85 -8.14
CA CYS A 35 -2.01 5.83 -7.10
C CYS A 35 -1.71 7.20 -7.69
N TYR A 36 -2.05 8.26 -6.97
CA TYR A 36 -1.56 9.59 -7.32
C TYR A 36 -0.05 9.66 -7.08
N SER A 37 0.63 10.32 -8.00
CA SER A 37 2.08 10.38 -8.06
C SER A 37 2.52 11.80 -8.37
N CYS A 38 3.09 12.46 -7.37
CA CYS A 38 3.56 13.84 -7.43
C CYS A 38 4.33 14.20 -6.16
N THR A 39 5.00 15.34 -6.18
CA THR A 39 5.62 15.91 -4.98
C THR A 39 5.54 17.43 -4.98
N THR A 40 5.53 18.06 -3.81
CA THR A 40 5.94 19.47 -3.64
C THR A 40 7.37 19.58 -3.09
N MET A 41 7.98 18.46 -2.72
CA MET A 41 9.34 18.38 -2.21
C MET A 41 10.35 18.40 -3.35
N ASP A 42 11.51 19.01 -3.09
CA ASP A 42 12.69 18.79 -3.91
C ASP A 42 13.24 17.39 -3.60
N ALA A 43 12.98 16.44 -4.50
CA ALA A 43 13.31 15.04 -4.28
C ALA A 43 14.82 14.80 -4.22
N ASP A 44 15.62 15.56 -4.98
CA ASP A 44 17.07 15.42 -5.00
C ASP A 44 17.66 15.94 -3.68
N ARG A 45 17.17 17.08 -3.19
CA ARG A 45 17.56 17.59 -1.87
C ARG A 45 17.17 16.65 -0.73
N LEU A 46 15.97 16.07 -0.76
CA LEU A 46 15.55 15.09 0.25
C LEU A 46 16.49 13.87 0.27
N LEU A 47 16.90 13.38 -0.91
CA LEU A 47 17.80 12.24 -1.04
C LEU A 47 19.22 12.50 -0.52
N GLU A 48 19.69 13.74 -0.57
CA GLU A 48 20.97 14.14 0.03
C GLU A 48 20.92 14.08 1.57
N ASP A 49 19.77 14.44 2.16
CA ASP A 49 19.59 14.52 3.61
C ASP A 49 19.30 13.14 4.27
N VAL A 50 18.83 12.16 3.50
CA VAL A 50 18.50 10.82 4.01
C VAL A 50 19.76 9.97 4.15
N GLN A 51 20.16 9.75 5.42
CA GLN A 51 21.35 8.95 5.76
C GLN A 51 21.12 7.43 5.72
N ASP A 52 19.89 6.96 5.91
CA ASP A 52 19.59 5.54 5.86
C ASP A 52 19.59 5.04 4.40
N PRO A 53 20.45 4.05 4.05
CA PRO A 53 20.61 3.61 2.67
C PRO A 53 19.36 2.90 2.12
N ASN A 54 18.54 2.25 2.96
CA ASN A 54 17.31 1.60 2.52
C ASN A 54 16.25 2.64 2.16
N TRP A 55 16.11 3.68 2.99
CA TRP A 55 15.22 4.81 2.71
C TRP A 55 15.66 5.57 1.46
N ARG A 56 16.97 5.79 1.32
CA ARG A 56 17.53 6.47 0.14
C ARG A 56 17.28 5.68 -1.13
N GLN A 57 17.51 4.37 -1.13
CA GLN A 57 17.24 3.50 -2.28
C GLN A 57 15.74 3.47 -2.62
N TRP A 58 14.87 3.41 -1.62
CA TRP A 58 13.43 3.48 -1.85
C TRP A 58 13.02 4.82 -2.47
N LEU A 59 13.46 5.94 -1.89
CA LEU A 59 13.18 7.28 -2.41
C LEU A 59 13.72 7.48 -3.83
N ASP A 60 14.90 6.94 -4.15
CA ASP A 60 15.50 7.03 -5.49
C ASP A 60 14.66 6.29 -6.54
N ASN A 61 14.02 5.18 -6.16
CA ASN A 61 13.09 4.46 -7.04
C ASN A 61 11.75 5.19 -7.21
N VAL A 62 11.32 5.98 -6.22
CA VAL A 62 10.03 6.68 -6.24
C VAL A 62 10.14 8.17 -6.57
N ARG A 63 11.34 8.71 -6.85
CA ARG A 63 11.56 10.16 -7.12
C ARG A 63 11.09 10.64 -8.48
N PHE A 64 10.82 9.73 -9.41
CA PHE A 64 10.38 10.06 -10.77
C PHE A 64 8.91 10.50 -10.80
N VAL A 65 8.56 11.45 -9.95
CA VAL A 65 7.22 12.00 -9.81
C VAL A 65 7.24 13.50 -10.12
N PRO A 66 6.18 14.03 -10.75
CA PRO A 66 6.10 15.45 -11.07
C PRO A 66 6.18 16.34 -9.82
N ASN A 67 7.09 17.31 -9.82
CA ASN A 67 7.09 18.38 -8.83
C ASN A 67 6.05 19.45 -9.23
N THR A 68 5.00 19.61 -8.43
CA THR A 68 3.92 20.55 -8.71
C THR A 68 3.23 21.01 -7.43
N LYS A 69 2.95 22.31 -7.32
CA LYS A 69 2.21 22.88 -6.18
C LYS A 69 0.83 22.26 -6.00
N ALA A 70 0.24 21.73 -7.06
CA ALA A 70 -1.06 21.07 -7.01
C ALA A 70 -1.01 19.69 -6.30
N CYS A 71 0.18 19.20 -5.94
CA CYS A 71 0.35 17.98 -5.14
C CYS A 71 0.08 18.20 -3.64
N ASN A 72 -0.04 19.46 -3.21
CA ASN A 72 -0.21 19.84 -1.81
C ASN A 72 -1.50 19.26 -1.19
N ASP A 73 -1.71 19.54 0.09
CA ASP A 73 -2.78 18.92 0.88
C ASP A 73 -4.20 19.35 0.47
N ASP A 74 -4.35 20.56 -0.09
CA ASP A 74 -5.58 21.07 -0.71
C ASP A 74 -5.82 20.40 -2.09
N PHE A 75 -5.90 19.07 -2.06
CA PHE A 75 -5.84 18.24 -3.25
C PHE A 75 -7.20 18.16 -3.97
N VAL A 76 -7.39 19.04 -4.95
CA VAL A 76 -8.53 18.98 -5.87
C VAL A 76 -8.15 18.11 -7.07
N GLN A 77 -8.63 16.87 -7.10
CA GLN A 77 -8.23 15.83 -8.09
C GLN A 77 -8.21 16.34 -9.55
N ALA A 78 -9.30 16.97 -10.01
CA ALA A 78 -9.42 17.46 -11.38
C ALA A 78 -8.44 18.61 -11.70
N HIS A 79 -8.09 19.42 -10.70
CA HIS A 79 -7.08 20.46 -10.86
C HIS A 79 -5.68 19.84 -10.84
N ALA A 80 -5.41 18.97 -9.85
CA ALA A 80 -4.14 18.27 -9.66
C ALA A 80 -3.68 17.53 -10.93
N ILE A 81 -4.56 16.74 -11.55
CA ILE A 81 -4.23 16.02 -12.78
C ILE A 81 -3.87 16.98 -13.92
N ARG A 82 -4.64 18.06 -14.09
CA ARG A 82 -4.36 19.11 -15.10
C ARG A 82 -3.06 19.87 -14.84
N SER A 83 -2.67 19.98 -13.57
CA SER A 83 -1.43 20.62 -13.13
C SER A 83 -0.22 19.67 -13.09
N GLY A 84 -0.34 18.48 -13.66
CA GLY A 84 0.77 17.56 -13.88
C GLY A 84 0.85 16.40 -12.89
N VAL A 85 -0.04 16.27 -11.91
CA VAL A 85 -0.09 15.07 -11.05
C VAL A 85 -0.44 13.84 -11.89
N ARG A 86 0.30 12.75 -11.72
CA ARG A 86 0.07 11.50 -12.45
C ARG A 86 -0.80 10.55 -11.65
N SER A 87 -1.57 9.74 -12.36
CA SER A 87 -2.18 8.51 -11.85
C SER A 87 -1.38 7.35 -12.43
N GLN A 88 -0.60 6.66 -11.59
CA GLN A 88 0.28 5.58 -12.01
C GLN A 88 -0.26 4.23 -11.56
N GLU A 89 -0.22 3.24 -12.45
CA GLU A 89 -0.48 1.86 -12.08
C GLU A 89 0.67 1.31 -11.24
N CYS A 90 0.31 0.42 -10.32
CA CYS A 90 1.22 -0.14 -9.36
C CYS A 90 0.83 -1.59 -9.10
N GLU A 91 1.64 -2.48 -9.64
CA GLU A 91 1.42 -3.91 -9.57
C GLU A 91 1.68 -4.43 -8.15
N ASN A 92 0.66 -5.07 -7.56
CA ASN A 92 0.72 -5.68 -6.24
C ASN A 92 1.27 -4.72 -5.17
N GLY A 93 0.93 -3.44 -5.27
CA GLY A 93 1.49 -2.37 -4.45
C GLY A 93 0.49 -1.77 -3.46
N VAL A 94 0.95 -0.75 -2.72
CA VAL A 94 0.13 0.12 -1.88
C VAL A 94 0.39 1.58 -2.23
N CYS A 95 -0.65 2.41 -2.21
CA CYS A 95 -0.46 3.85 -2.37
C CYS A 95 0.15 4.43 -1.10
N MET A 96 1.02 5.42 -1.27
CA MET A 96 1.73 6.09 -0.19
C MET A 96 1.53 7.60 -0.31
N LYS A 97 1.36 8.23 0.85
CA LYS A 97 1.39 9.68 1.02
C LYS A 97 2.30 10.00 2.19
N MET A 98 3.33 10.79 1.93
CA MET A 98 4.19 11.37 2.93
C MET A 98 3.89 12.87 3.04
N TRP A 99 3.74 13.35 4.25
CA TRP A 99 3.56 14.75 4.60
C TRP A 99 4.67 15.16 5.54
N PHE A 100 5.33 16.28 5.23
CA PHE A 100 6.37 16.85 6.07
C PHE A 100 5.99 18.28 6.43
N LYS A 101 5.86 18.55 7.73
CA LYS A 101 5.62 19.89 8.26
C LYS A 101 6.87 20.41 8.94
N GLU A 102 7.50 21.37 8.30
CA GLU A 102 8.63 22.10 8.86
C GLU A 102 8.21 22.95 10.05
N LYS A 103 9.14 23.19 10.98
CA LYS A 103 8.89 24.07 12.14
C LYS A 103 8.57 25.53 11.76
N ASN A 104 9.01 25.99 10.59
CA ASN A 104 8.70 27.33 10.07
C ASN A 104 7.24 27.45 9.55
N GLY A 105 6.47 26.35 9.55
CA GLY A 105 5.09 26.30 9.09
C GLY A 105 4.90 25.81 7.66
N ASN A 106 5.98 25.67 6.88
CA ASN A 106 5.90 25.11 5.53
C ASN A 106 5.50 23.64 5.58
N SER A 107 4.66 23.23 4.64
CA SER A 107 4.25 21.84 4.48
C SER A 107 4.60 21.36 3.09
N GLN A 108 5.18 20.18 3.03
CA GLN A 108 5.51 19.53 1.78
C GLN A 108 4.85 18.15 1.73
N VAL A 109 4.50 17.69 0.53
CA VAL A 109 3.74 16.46 0.30
C VAL A 109 4.43 15.66 -0.80
N TRP A 110 4.52 14.36 -0.60
CA TRP A 110 4.92 13.39 -1.61
C TRP A 110 3.86 12.30 -1.70
N ARG A 111 3.34 12.08 -2.90
CA ARG A 111 2.40 10.99 -3.21
C ARG A 111 3.08 10.06 -4.20
N SER A 112 3.05 8.75 -3.93
CA SER A 112 3.59 7.74 -4.85
C SER A 112 2.95 6.38 -4.57
N CYS A 113 3.47 5.35 -5.23
CA CYS A 113 3.17 3.96 -4.92
C CYS A 113 4.41 3.21 -4.46
N ILE A 114 4.22 2.23 -3.59
CA ILE A 114 5.23 1.23 -3.23
C ILE A 114 4.87 -0.07 -3.96
N PRO A 115 5.59 -0.48 -5.02
CA PRO A 115 5.28 -1.70 -5.77
C PRO A 115 5.56 -2.96 -4.96
N LYS A 116 4.89 -4.07 -5.29
CA LYS A 116 5.13 -5.41 -4.71
C LYS A 116 5.10 -5.46 -3.17
N SER A 117 4.29 -4.61 -2.56
CA SER A 117 4.23 -4.41 -1.11
C SER A 117 2.86 -4.71 -0.51
N GLN A 118 1.89 -5.08 -1.34
CA GLN A 118 0.57 -5.50 -0.89
C GLN A 118 0.71 -6.71 0.06
N GLU A 119 -0.07 -6.69 1.15
CA GLU A 119 -0.01 -7.65 2.28
C GLU A 119 1.28 -7.61 3.11
N GLN A 120 2.36 -6.99 2.63
CA GLN A 120 3.63 -6.80 3.37
C GLN A 120 3.63 -5.49 4.16
N ILE A 121 3.01 -4.45 3.62
CA ILE A 121 2.85 -3.14 4.27
C ILE A 121 1.40 -2.98 4.72
N ARG A 122 1.22 -2.74 6.02
CA ARG A 122 -0.10 -2.48 6.59
C ARG A 122 -0.56 -1.09 6.16
N SER A 123 -1.83 -0.98 5.78
CA SER A 123 -2.46 0.32 5.55
C SER A 123 -2.63 1.05 6.87
N ASP A 124 -1.65 1.88 7.21
CA ASP A 124 -1.62 2.68 8.42
C ASP A 124 -0.86 4.00 8.19
N CYS A 125 -0.74 4.78 9.26
CA CYS A 125 0.07 5.99 9.29
C CYS A 125 1.13 5.86 10.38
N THR A 126 2.37 6.14 10.03
CA THR A 126 3.48 6.27 10.96
C THR A 126 3.91 7.73 11.03
N ARG A 127 4.03 8.26 12.25
CA ARG A 127 4.49 9.63 12.49
C ARG A 127 5.86 9.63 13.14
N ILE A 128 6.73 10.49 12.64
CA ILE A 128 8.10 10.69 13.11
C ILE A 128 8.26 12.19 13.38
N SER A 129 8.55 12.55 14.63
CA SER A 129 8.83 13.94 15.02
C SER A 129 10.33 14.14 15.17
N SER A 130 10.84 15.28 14.72
CA SER A 130 12.25 15.65 14.80
C SER A 130 12.46 17.10 15.23
N SER A 131 13.73 17.48 15.41
CA SER A 131 14.10 18.87 15.66
C SER A 131 13.82 19.80 14.47
N GLN A 132 13.63 19.27 13.26
CA GLN A 132 13.38 20.05 12.04
C GLN A 132 11.89 20.16 11.68
N GLY A 133 11.07 19.21 12.13
CA GLY A 133 9.65 19.15 11.78
C GLY A 133 9.03 17.80 12.10
N ASP A 134 7.77 17.67 11.71
CA ASP A 134 6.99 16.43 11.82
C ASP A 134 6.82 15.80 10.44
N MET A 135 7.15 14.52 10.32
CA MET A 135 6.89 13.70 9.15
C MET A 135 5.78 12.70 9.47
N GLU A 136 4.83 12.52 8.57
CA GLU A 136 3.81 11.49 8.63
C GLU A 136 3.79 10.75 7.29
N VAL A 137 3.96 9.43 7.34
CA VAL A 137 3.91 8.57 6.16
C VAL A 137 2.72 7.64 6.33
N CYS A 138 1.79 7.70 5.39
CA CYS A 138 0.61 6.85 5.38
C CYS A 138 0.57 5.98 4.14
N THR A 139 0.04 4.77 4.29
CA THR A 139 -0.22 3.85 3.19
C THR A 139 -1.68 3.39 3.14
N CYS A 140 -2.15 3.03 1.95
CA CYS A 140 -3.51 2.55 1.73
C CYS A 140 -3.57 1.63 0.49
N ASP A 141 -4.54 0.72 0.47
CA ASP A 141 -4.67 -0.38 -0.49
C ASP A 141 -5.78 -0.18 -1.55
N GLY A 142 -6.43 0.99 -1.54
CA GLY A 142 -7.48 1.36 -2.49
C GLY A 142 -6.97 2.10 -3.73
N ASN A 143 -7.73 2.01 -4.83
CA ASN A 143 -7.46 2.84 -6.01
C ASN A 143 -7.52 4.33 -5.67
N LEU A 144 -6.43 5.04 -5.98
CA LEU A 144 -6.25 6.48 -5.81
C LEU A 144 -6.44 6.96 -4.38
N CYS A 145 -6.35 6.08 -3.38
CA CYS A 145 -6.67 6.36 -1.98
C CYS A 145 -5.75 7.40 -1.34
N ASN A 146 -4.55 7.59 -1.89
CA ASN A 146 -3.58 8.57 -1.41
C ASN A 146 -3.91 10.01 -1.85
N PHE A 147 -5.19 10.35 -2.06
CA PHE A 147 -5.66 11.73 -2.30
C PHE A 147 -5.99 12.48 -1.00
N SER A 148 -6.44 11.76 0.04
CA SER A 148 -6.98 12.36 1.27
C SER A 148 -5.95 13.27 1.97
N SER A 149 -6.44 14.33 2.62
CA SER A 149 -5.61 15.25 3.42
C SER A 149 -5.02 14.58 4.66
N ARG A 150 -5.75 13.62 5.25
CA ARG A 150 -5.25 12.67 6.27
C ARG A 150 -6.05 11.38 6.17
N PRO A 151 -5.46 10.19 6.30
CA PRO A 151 -6.24 9.02 6.65
C PRO A 151 -6.77 9.26 8.06
N SER A 152 -8.09 9.33 8.20
CA SER A 152 -8.71 9.29 9.52
C SER A 152 -8.30 7.96 10.17
N LEU A 153 -7.52 8.04 11.25
CA LEU A 153 -7.42 6.95 12.22
C LEU A 153 -8.84 6.43 12.47
N GLY A 154 -9.08 5.19 12.07
CA GLY A 154 -10.32 4.42 12.13
C GLY A 154 -11.58 5.15 12.58
N ALA A 155 -12.52 5.34 11.64
CA ALA A 155 -13.92 5.13 11.97
C ALA A 155 -14.12 3.63 12.30
N PHE A 156 -13.61 3.19 13.46
CA PHE A 156 -14.06 1.95 14.08
C PHE A 156 -15.51 2.19 14.48
N VAL A 157 -16.44 1.90 13.56
CA VAL A 157 -17.84 1.69 13.91
C VAL A 157 -17.84 0.45 14.81
N SER A 158 -17.80 0.66 16.12
CA SER A 158 -18.02 -0.39 17.10
C SER A 158 -19.46 -0.86 16.94
N ILE A 159 -19.68 -1.89 16.13
CA ILE A 159 -20.92 -2.66 16.13
C ILE A 159 -20.90 -3.56 17.37
N THR A 160 -21.01 -2.94 18.55
CA THR A 160 -21.25 -3.63 19.81
C THR A 160 -22.53 -3.06 20.44
N ALA A 161 -23.61 -3.01 19.66
CA ALA A 161 -24.92 -2.61 20.15
C ALA A 161 -26.08 -3.40 19.53
N VAL A 162 -25.87 -4.66 19.13
CA VAL A 162 -26.98 -5.55 18.68
C VAL A 162 -27.16 -6.78 19.57
N LEU A 163 -26.21 -7.11 20.46
CA LEU A 163 -26.36 -8.27 21.37
C LEU A 163 -27.08 -7.97 22.70
N SER A 164 -27.42 -6.72 22.98
CA SER A 164 -28.14 -6.35 24.22
C SER A 164 -29.66 -6.47 24.11
N LEU A 165 -30.22 -6.63 22.90
CA LEU A 165 -31.67 -6.71 22.67
C LEU A 165 -32.21 -8.14 22.53
N PHE A 166 -31.35 -9.15 22.39
CA PHE A 166 -31.76 -10.57 22.36
C PHE A 166 -31.68 -11.29 23.71
N ARG A 167 -31.42 -10.57 24.81
CA ARG A 167 -31.53 -11.10 26.18
C ARG A 167 -32.73 -10.57 26.97
N LEU A 168 -33.64 -9.83 26.31
CA LEU A 168 -34.83 -9.24 26.93
C LEU A 168 -36.14 -9.50 26.15
N LEU A 169 -36.17 -10.55 25.32
CA LEU A 169 -37.40 -11.13 24.78
C LEU A 169 -37.43 -12.63 25.08
#